data_AF-A0AAW8BNS1-F1
#
_entry.id   AF-A0AAW8BNS1-F1
#
_cell.length_a   1.000
_cell.length_b   1.000
_cell.length_c   1.000
_cell.angle_alpha   90.00
_cell.angle_beta   90.00
_cell.angle_gamma   90.00
#
_symmetry.space_group_name_H-M   'P 1'
#
loop_
_entity.id
_entity.type
_entity.pdbx_description
1 polymer ?
#
loop_
_entity_poly.entity_id
_entity_poly.type
_entity_poly.pdbx_seq_one_letter_code
_entity_poly.pdbx_strand_id
1 'polypeptide(L)' 'MAGNLGAPVGAGVYNVYTGEPAGSATPTAAQLGLEPPRFCAECGRRMIVQVRPDGWWARCSRHGQVDSADLEAQR' A
#
# COMPACT_ATOMS: atom_id res chain seq x y z
N MET A 1 7.68 -20.03 3.01
CA MET A 1 8.07 -18.73 3.59
C MET A 1 6.94 -17.75 3.27
N ALA A 2 5.86 -17.74 4.05
CA ALA A 2 4.75 -16.81 3.83
C ALA A 2 5.22 -15.41 4.25
N GLY A 3 5.66 -14.63 3.26
CA GLY A 3 5.96 -13.22 3.47
C GLY A 3 4.73 -12.53 4.03
N ASN A 4 4.94 -11.54 4.88
CA ASN A 4 3.90 -10.72 5.48
C ASN A 4 3.23 -9.86 4.38
N LEU A 5 2.40 -10.49 3.53
CA LEU A 5 1.80 -9.93 2.31
C LEU A 5 0.83 -8.76 2.60
N GLY A 6 0.45 -8.58 3.87
CA GLY A 6 -0.48 -7.54 4.30
C GLY A 6 0.16 -6.36 5.04
N ALA A 7 1.25 -6.53 5.81
CA ALA A 7 1.80 -5.45 6.63
C ALA A 7 2.04 -4.10 5.93
N PRO A 8 2.62 -4.04 4.71
CA PRO A 8 2.89 -2.75 4.09
C PRO A 8 1.63 -1.94 3.73
N VAL A 9 0.44 -2.56 3.67
CA VAL A 9 -0.82 -1.85 3.33
C VAL A 9 -1.90 -2.00 4.42
N GLY A 10 -1.92 -3.11 5.15
CA GLY A 10 -2.96 -3.48 6.11
C GLY A 10 -2.65 -3.19 7.58
N ALA A 11 -1.43 -2.76 7.93
CA ALA A 11 -1.07 -2.50 9.33
C ALA A 11 -1.84 -1.32 9.98
N GLY A 12 -2.33 -0.37 9.18
CA GLY A 12 -3.24 0.68 9.63
C GLY A 12 -2.65 1.71 10.61
N VAL A 13 -1.32 1.85 10.72
CA VAL A 13 -0.66 2.87 11.57
C VAL A 13 -0.49 4.19 10.82
N TYR A 14 -0.22 4.12 9.51
CA TYR A 14 -0.06 5.27 8.62
C TYR A 14 -1.01 5.17 7.43
N ASN A 15 -1.43 6.32 6.91
CA ASN A 15 -2.19 6.41 5.68
C ASN A 15 -1.28 6.06 4.49
N VAL A 16 -1.67 5.04 3.73
CA VAL A 16 -0.87 4.49 2.62
C VAL A 16 -0.73 5.43 1.42
N TYR A 17 -1.52 6.49 1.33
CA TYR A 17 -1.50 7.44 0.22
C TYR A 17 -0.74 8.73 0.53
N THR A 18 -0.73 9.15 1.80
CA THR A 18 -0.12 10.42 2.23
C THR A 18 1.12 10.24 3.10
N GLY A 19 1.24 9.11 3.81
CA GLY A 19 2.30 8.88 4.80
C GLY A 19 2.04 9.48 6.18
N GLU A 20 0.92 10.21 6.34
CA GLU A 20 0.47 10.78 7.60
C GLU A 20 -0.07 9.68 8.55
N PRO A 21 -0.27 9.97 9.85
CA PRO A 21 -0.89 9.02 10.78
C PRO A 21 -2.25 8.53 10.27
N ALA A 22 -2.60 7.30 10.64
CA ALA A 22 -3.90 6.72 10.29
C ALA A 22 -5.07 7.61 10.75
N GLY A 23 -6.13 7.64 9.93
CA GLY A 23 -7.26 8.54 10.11
C GLY A 23 -7.12 9.90 9.41
N SER A 24 -5.95 10.20 8.82
CA SER A 24 -5.81 11.37 7.94
C SER A 24 -6.70 11.26 6.70
N ALA A 25 -7.07 12.41 6.14
CA ALA A 25 -7.86 12.47 4.91
C ALA A 25 -7.18 11.68 3.78
N THR A 26 -7.96 10.84 3.12
CA THR A 26 -7.51 10.09 1.94
C THR A 26 -7.77 10.93 0.69
N PRO A 27 -6.79 11.09 -0.23
CA PRO A 27 -6.99 11.83 -1.47
C PRO A 27 -8.15 11.28 -2.31
N THR A 28 -8.86 12.14 -3.04
CA THR A 28 -10.01 11.73 -3.86
C THR A 28 -9.65 10.67 -4.90
N ALA A 29 -8.48 10.76 -5.55
CA ALA A 29 -8.08 9.78 -6.55
C ALA A 29 -7.81 8.39 -5.93
N ALA A 30 -7.23 8.32 -4.73
CA ALA A 30 -7.14 7.11 -3.93
C ALA A 30 -8.51 6.54 -3.51
N GLN A 31 -9.47 7.39 -3.12
CA GLN A 31 -10.84 6.95 -2.82
C GLN A 31 -11.54 6.32 -4.05
N LEU A 32 -11.22 6.82 -5.24
CA LEU A 32 -11.70 6.30 -6.52
C LEU A 32 -10.91 5.06 -6.99
N GLY A 33 -9.91 4.59 -6.24
CA GLY A 33 -9.07 3.45 -6.61
C GLY A 33 -8.10 3.72 -7.76
N LEU A 34 -7.86 5.00 -8.10
CA LEU A 34 -7.00 5.41 -9.22
C LEU A 34 -5.53 5.53 -8.84
N GLU A 35 -5.20 5.41 -7.55
CA GLU A 35 -3.84 5.58 -7.05
C GLU A 35 -3.38 4.33 -6.30
N PRO A 36 -2.19 3.78 -6.62
CA PRO A 36 -1.58 2.74 -5.80
C PRO A 36 -1.05 3.34 -4.47
N PRO A 37 -0.90 2.52 -3.41
CA PRO A 37 -0.32 2.95 -2.14
C PRO A 37 1.13 3.35 -2.31
N ARG A 38 1.49 4.51 -1.76
CA ARG A 38 2.82 5.13 -1.88
C ARG A 38 3.61 5.06 -0.58
N PHE A 39 2.97 4.77 0.54
CA PHE A 39 3.57 4.73 1.87
C PHE A 39 3.21 3.45 2.60
N CYS A 40 4.15 2.95 3.38
CA CYS A 40 3.97 1.74 4.17
C CYS A 40 3.05 2.03 5.37
N ALA A 41 1.96 1.27 5.49
CA ALA A 41 0.99 1.38 6.58
C ALA A 41 1.58 1.11 7.97
N GLU A 42 2.73 0.43 8.06
CA GLU A 42 3.37 0.04 9.33
C GLU A 42 4.44 1.04 9.80
N CYS A 43 5.21 1.66 8.89
CA CYS A 43 6.29 2.59 9.27
C CYS A 43 6.30 3.95 8.57
N GLY A 44 5.32 4.25 7.73
CA GLY A 44 5.21 5.55 7.05
C GLY A 44 6.27 5.82 5.98
N ARG A 45 7.16 4.86 5.67
CA ARG A 45 8.18 5.04 4.61
C ARG A 45 7.54 5.08 3.23
N ARG A 46 8.06 5.96 2.38
CA ARG A 46 7.74 5.95 0.96
C ARG A 46 8.20 4.64 0.31
N MET A 47 7.30 3.99 -0.39
CA MET A 47 7.52 2.73 -1.08
C MET A 47 7.95 2.99 -2.53
N ILE A 48 8.65 2.01 -3.11
CA ILE A 48 8.80 1.92 -4.56
C ILE A 48 7.52 1.32 -5.12
N VAL A 49 6.95 1.97 -6.11
CA VAL A 49 5.71 1.53 -6.76
C VAL A 49 5.97 1.35 -8.24
N GLN A 50 5.54 0.21 -8.78
CA GLN A 50 5.53 -0.05 -10.20
C GLN A 50 4.09 -0.31 -10.64
N VAL A 51 3.63 0.49 -11.60
CA VAL A 51 2.33 0.29 -12.26
C VAL A 51 2.55 -0.55 -13.52
N ARG A 52 1.64 -1.51 -13.75
CA ARG A 52 1.53 -2.36 -14.93
C ARG A 52 0.12 -2.19 -15.53
N PRO A 53 -0.12 -2.59 -16.79
CA PRO A 53 -1.47 -2.55 -17.36
C PRO A 53 -2.50 -3.39 -16.59
N ASP A 54 -2.06 -4.49 -15.97
CA ASP A 54 -2.89 -5.43 -15.20
C ASP A 54 -2.98 -5.12 -13.70
N GLY A 55 -2.27 -4.11 -13.19
CA GLY A 55 -2.21 -3.85 -11.75
C GLY A 55 -0.97 -3.10 -11.32
N TRP A 56 -0.55 -3.31 -10.07
CA TRP A 56 0.64 -2.68 -9.52
C TRP A 56 1.25 -3.54 -8.42
N TRP A 57 2.54 -3.32 -8.17
CA TRP A 57 3.17 -3.75 -6.92
C TRP A 57 3.81 -2.58 -6.20
N ALA A 58 3.83 -2.66 -4.88
CA ALA A 58 4.46 -1.67 -4.02
C ALA A 58 5.36 -2.36 -2.99
N ARG A 59 6.59 -1.85 -2.82
CA ARG A 59 7.60 -2.44 -1.93
C ARG A 59 8.10 -1.43 -0.91
N CYS A 60 7.93 -1.80 0.37
CA CYS A 60 8.63 -1.20 1.49
C CYS A 60 10.01 -1.87 1.65
N SER A 61 11.04 -1.06 1.88
CA SER A 61 12.41 -1.58 2.10
C SER A 61 12.54 -2.45 3.35
N ARG A 62 11.63 -2.33 4.32
CA ARG A 62 11.66 -3.08 5.59
C ARG A 62 10.62 -4.20 5.67
N HIS A 63 9.40 -3.94 5.19
CA HIS A 63 8.24 -4.80 5.45
C HIS A 63 7.80 -5.62 4.23
N GLY A 64 8.55 -5.53 3.13
CA GLY A 64 8.35 -6.36 1.96
C GLY A 64 7.48 -5.71 0.89
N GLN A 65 6.94 -6.56 0.01
CA GLN A 65 6.20 -6.18 -1.18
C GLN A 65 4.77 -6.69 -1.11
N VAL A 66 3.87 -5.92 -1.70
CA VAL A 66 2.48 -6.28 -1.96
C VAL A 66 2.21 -6.13 -3.46
N ASP A 67 1.37 -7.01 -4.02
CA ASP A 67 0.85 -6.89 -5.38
C ASP A 67 -0.67 -6.70 -5.32
N SER A 68 -1.23 -5.94 -6.26
CA SER A 68 -2.66 -5.70 -6.35
C SER A 68 -3.45 -7.00 -6.54
N ALA A 69 -2.89 -7.99 -7.24
CA ALA A 69 -3.53 -9.29 -7.43
C ALA A 69 -3.74 -10.03 -6.10
N ASP A 70 -2.79 -9.91 -5.16
CA ASP A 70 -2.90 -10.53 -3.84
C ASP A 70 -3.96 -9.83 -2.98
N LEU A 71 -4.11 -8.51 -3.10
CA LEU A 71 -5.11 -7.72 -2.37
C LEU A 71 -6.54 -7.98 -2.85
N GLU A 72 -6.74 -8.11 -4.16
CA GLU A 72 -8.04 -8.47 -4.75
C GLU A 72 -8.52 -9.84 -4.26
N ALA A 73 -7.61 -10.83 -4.18
CA ALA A 73 -7.93 -12.16 -3.69
C ALA A 73 -8.28 -12.21 -2.19
N GLN A 74 -7.96 -11.15 -1.43
CA GLN A 74 -8.22 -11.02 0.02
C GLN A 74 -9.49 -10.21 0.33
N ARG A 75 -10.19 -9.68 -0.69
CA ARG A 75 -11.43 -8.90 -0.57
C ARG A 75 -12.65 -9.82 -0.56
#